data_AF-A0A509L6V1-F1
#
_entry.id   AF-A0A509L6V1-F1
#
_cell.length_a   1.000
_cell.length_b   1.000
_cell.length_c   1.000
_cell.angle_alpha   90.00
_cell.angle_beta   90.00
_cell.angle_gamma   90.00
#
_symmetry.space_group_name_H-M   'P 1'
#
loop_
_entity.id
_entity.type
_entity.pdbx_description
1 polymer ?
#
loop_
_entity_poly.entity_id
_entity_poly.type
_entity_poly.pdbx_seq_one_letter_code
_entity_poly.pdbx_strand_id
1 'polypeptide(L)'
;MYALIYDEHDLANAKKYVLSVHKKRETAEKALEGRKKEMGRSIQECNTRIVWIEKTVKAGDNVQPGEYDTWRSGEEVPHGEMYSDTD
;
A
#
# COMPACT_ATOMS: atom_id res chain seq x y z
N MET A 1 0.02 -1.70 11.41
CA MET A 1 0.00 -2.92 10.59
C MET A 1 0.24 -2.56 9.14
N TYR A 2 0.57 -3.50 8.27
CA TYR A 2 0.71 -3.22 6.84
C TYR A 2 -0.58 -3.54 6.11
N ALA A 3 -0.93 -2.72 5.14
CA ALA A 3 -2.08 -2.92 4.28
C ALA A 3 -1.67 -2.77 2.81
N LEU A 4 -2.24 -3.61 1.95
CA LEU A 4 -2.24 -3.36 0.52
C LEU A 4 -3.46 -2.51 0.22
N ILE A 5 -3.25 -1.31 -0.30
CA ILE A 5 -4.34 -0.43 -0.73
C ILE A 5 -4.40 -0.37 -2.25
N TYR A 6 -5.61 -0.22 -2.77
CA TYR A 6 -5.85 0.13 -4.16
C TYR A 6 -5.92 1.66 -4.28
N ASP A 7 -5.06 2.22 -5.12
CA ASP A 7 -4.83 3.63 -5.36
C ASP A 7 -4.87 3.92 -6.86
N GLU A 8 -6.06 4.28 -7.36
CA GLU A 8 -6.26 4.65 -8.77
C GLU A 8 -5.74 6.05 -9.11
N HIS A 9 -5.07 6.72 -8.17
CA HIS A 9 -4.65 8.12 -8.32
C HIS A 9 -5.80 9.10 -8.62
N ASP A 10 -7.04 8.71 -8.32
CA ASP A 10 -8.20 9.56 -8.51
C ASP A 10 -8.21 10.69 -7.47
N LEU A 11 -8.00 11.92 -7.93
CA LEU A 11 -7.95 13.11 -7.07
C LEU A 11 -9.34 13.45 -6.48
N ALA A 12 -10.43 12.97 -7.10
CA ALA A 12 -11.79 13.15 -6.59
C ALA A 12 -12.13 12.15 -5.47
N ASN A 13 -11.55 10.94 -5.51
CA ASN A 13 -11.71 9.88 -4.52
C ASN A 13 -10.41 9.67 -3.75
N ALA A 14 -10.23 10.49 -2.72
CA ALA A 14 -9.10 10.35 -1.80
C ALA A 14 -9.14 9.04 -0.97
N LYS A 15 -10.29 8.36 -0.90
CA LYS A 15 -10.43 7.09 -0.18
C LYS A 15 -9.71 5.97 -0.92
N LYS A 16 -8.89 5.22 -0.20
CA LYS A 16 -8.15 4.06 -0.71
C LYS A 16 -8.76 2.78 -0.17
N TYR A 17 -8.98 1.82 -1.05
CA TYR A 17 -9.61 0.56 -0.69
C TYR A 17 -8.57 -0.43 -0.16
N VAL A 18 -8.82 -1.03 0.99
CA VAL A 18 -7.92 -2.02 1.61
C VAL A 18 -8.16 -3.39 0.98
N LEU A 19 -7.20 -3.87 0.21
CA LEU A 19 -7.22 -5.18 -0.44
C LEU A 19 -6.90 -6.30 0.57
N SER A 20 -5.87 -6.10 1.40
CA SER A 20 -5.47 -7.08 2.41
C SER A 20 -4.66 -6.42 3.52
N VAL A 21 -4.63 -7.06 4.69
CA VAL A 21 -3.90 -6.57 5.88
C VAL A 21 -2.93 -7.64 6.37
N HIS A 22 -1.76 -7.19 6.80
CA HIS A 22 -0.60 -8.03 7.10
C HIS A 22 0.10 -7.55 8.36
N LYS A 23 0.60 -8.50 9.16
CA LYS A 23 1.33 -8.17 10.40
C LYS A 23 2.78 -7.73 10.14
N LYS A 24 3.37 -8.18 9.04
CA LYS A 24 4.76 -7.90 8.65
C LYS A 24 4.82 -7.30 7.23
N ARG A 25 5.83 -6.49 6.96
CA ARG A 25 6.07 -5.92 5.62
C ARG A 25 6.35 -7.02 4.61
N GLU A 26 7.22 -7.97 4.94
CA GLU A 26 7.58 -9.10 4.08
C GLU A 26 6.36 -9.90 3.59
N THR A 27 5.33 -10.05 4.43
CA THR A 27 4.09 -10.72 4.04
C THR A 27 3.23 -9.87 3.11
N ALA A 28 3.23 -8.55 3.29
CA ALA A 28 2.57 -7.61 2.39
C ALA A 28 3.27 -7.58 1.02
N GLU A 29 4.60 -7.60 0.99
CA GLU A 29 5.39 -7.66 -0.24
C GLU A 29 5.10 -8.94 -1.03
N LYS A 30 5.11 -10.11 -0.38
CA LYS A 30 4.72 -11.37 -1.03
C LYS A 30 3.30 -11.34 -1.58
N ALA A 31 2.35 -10.74 -0.85
CA ALA A 31 0.98 -10.59 -1.33
C ALA A 31 0.90 -9.67 -2.56
N LEU A 32 1.70 -8.59 -2.57
CA LEU A 32 1.81 -7.68 -3.70
C LEU A 32 2.41 -8.39 -4.92
N GLU A 33 3.48 -9.16 -4.73
CA GLU A 33 4.10 -9.98 -5.79
C GLU A 33 3.14 -11.04 -6.34
N GLY A 34 2.40 -11.73 -5.47
CA GLY A 34 1.36 -12.68 -5.86
C GLY A 34 0.31 -12.01 -6.75
N ARG A 35 -0.21 -10.85 -6.31
CA ARG A 35 -1.20 -10.08 -7.06
C ARG A 35 -0.70 -9.63 -8.43
N LYS A 36 0.57 -9.20 -8.54
CA LYS A 36 1.20 -8.85 -9.84
C LYS A 36 1.17 -10.03 -10.80
N LYS A 37 1.52 -11.22 -10.29
CA LYS A 37 1.54 -12.45 -11.07
C LYS A 37 0.14 -12.86 -11.54
N GLU A 38 -0.87 -12.68 -10.68
CA GLU A 38 -2.27 -12.93 -11.03
C GLU A 38 -2.82 -11.95 -12.08
N MET A 39 -2.47 -10.67 -11.97
CA MET A 39 -2.90 -9.64 -12.93
C MET A 39 -2.07 -9.64 -14.22
N GLY A 40 -0.93 -10.33 -14.26
CA GLY A 40 -0.03 -10.35 -15.41
C GLY A 40 0.56 -8.97 -15.76
N ARG A 41 0.60 -8.05 -14.79
CA ARG A 41 0.94 -6.62 -14.99
C ARG A 41 2.04 -6.15 -14.02
N SER A 42 2.73 -5.07 -14.41
CA SER A 42 3.76 -4.40 -13.59
C SER A 42 3.15 -3.62 -12.41
N ILE A 43 3.96 -3.27 -11.39
CA ILE A 43 3.51 -2.56 -10.16
C ILE A 43 2.72 -1.30 -10.49
N GLN A 44 3.21 -0.51 -11.45
CA GLN A 44 2.60 0.75 -11.88
C GLN A 44 1.20 0.56 -12.48
N GLU A 45 0.88 -0.61 -13.02
CA GLU A 45 -0.44 -0.89 -13.60
C GLU A 45 -1.42 -1.54 -12.61
N CYS A 46 -0.92 -2.06 -11.48
CA CYS A 46 -1.76 -2.71 -10.49
C CYS A 46 -2.46 -1.72 -9.57
N ASN A 47 -2.15 -0.42 -9.63
CA ASN A 47 -2.68 0.61 -8.74
C ASN A 47 -2.66 0.15 -7.27
N THR A 48 -1.64 -0.61 -6.86
CA THR A 48 -1.60 -1.25 -5.55
C THR A 48 -0.33 -0.84 -4.82
N ARG A 49 -0.48 -0.35 -3.59
CA ARG A 49 0.63 0.14 -2.76
C ARG A 49 0.60 -0.51 -1.38
N ILE A 50 1.76 -0.70 -0.78
CA ILE A 50 1.88 -1.14 0.61
C ILE A 50 1.98 0.10 1.48
N VAL A 51 1.13 0.17 2.50
CA VAL A 51 1.11 1.28 3.46
C VAL A 51 1.11 0.73 4.88
N TRP A 52 1.61 1.53 5.80
CA TRP A 52 1.47 1.33 7.23
C TRP A 52 0.22 2.03 7.76
N ILE A 53 -0.54 1.36 8.61
CA ILE A 53 -1.77 1.88 9.23
C ILE A 53 -1.70 1.62 10.73
N GLU A 54 -1.81 2.66 11.56
CA GLU A 54 -1.78 2.52 13.01
C GLU A 54 -3.11 1.95 13.57
N LYS A 55 -4.25 2.41 13.03
CA LYS A 55 -5.57 1.96 13.44
C LYS A 55 -5.87 0.52 13.00
N THR A 56 -6.89 -0.10 13.61
CA THR A 56 -7.36 -1.44 13.21
C THR A 56 -8.21 -1.35 11.94
N VAL A 57 -7.79 -2.05 10.87
CA VAL A 57 -8.51 -2.17 9.58
C VAL A 57 -8.58 -3.63 9.14
N LYS A 58 -9.49 -3.93 8.23
CA LYS A 58 -9.61 -5.26 7.57
C LYS A 58 -9.71 -5.08 6.06
N ALA A 59 -9.51 -6.18 5.34
CA ALA A 59 -9.79 -6.21 3.91
C ALA A 59 -11.26 -5.81 3.65
N GLY A 60 -11.49 -4.96 2.66
CA GLY A 60 -12.81 -4.40 2.37
C GLY A 60 -13.09 -3.03 2.95
N ASP A 61 -12.27 -2.56 3.91
CA ASP A 61 -12.41 -1.21 4.44
C ASP A 61 -11.85 -0.14 3.48
N ASN A 62 -12.24 1.10 3.74
CA ASN A 62 -11.68 2.27 3.07
C ASN A 62 -10.89 3.10 4.08
N VAL A 63 -9.74 3.60 3.64
CA VAL A 63 -8.86 4.45 4.45
C VAL A 63 -8.66 5.78 3.75
N GLN A 64 -8.58 6.85 4.53
CA GLN A 64 -8.40 8.21 4.03
C GLN A 64 -6.92 8.63 4.12
N PRO A 65 -6.48 9.60 3.30
CA PRO A 65 -5.17 10.22 3.49
C PRO A 65 -5.06 10.76 4.92
N GLY A 66 -3.91 10.54 5.55
CA GLY A 66 -3.68 10.83 6.97
C GLY A 66 -4.02 9.66 7.91
N GLU A 67 -4.69 8.61 7.43
CA GLU A 67 -4.91 7.38 8.21
C GLU A 67 -3.89 6.27 7.89
N TYR A 68 -3.02 6.51 6.92
CA TYR A 68 -1.98 5.60 6.49
C TYR A 68 -0.72 6.38 6.11
N ASP A 69 0.44 5.75 6.29
CA ASP A 69 1.75 6.23 5.90
C ASP A 69 2.38 5.26 4.91
N THR A 70 3.22 5.73 4.01
CA THR A 70 3.99 4.84 3.11
C THR A 70 4.92 3.91 3.91
N TRP A 71 5.47 4.42 5.02
CA TRP A 71 6.45 3.74 5.85
C TRP A 71 6.06 3.81 7.32
N ARG A 72 6.32 2.72 8.06
CA ARG A 72 6.20 2.75 9.51
C ARG A 72 7.31 3.65 10.09
N SER A 73 6.99 4.49 11.07
CA SER A 73 7.99 5.31 11.75
C SER A 73 9.15 4.46 12.30
N GLY A 74 10.37 4.78 11.90
CA GLY A 74 11.60 4.06 12.30
C GLY A 74 11.93 2.81 11.47
N GLU A 75 11.21 2.54 10.38
CA GLU A 75 11.54 1.47 9.44
C GLU A 75 12.68 1.90 8.49
N GLU A 76 13.63 0.99 8.23
CA GLU A 76 14.65 1.22 7.21
C GLU A 76 13.98 1.27 5.83
N VAL A 77 13.92 2.49 5.27
CA VAL A 77 13.47 2.70 3.90
C VAL A 77 14.59 2.20 2.96
N PRO A 78 14.33 1.20 2.10
CA PRO A 78 15.32 0.73 1.15
C PRO A 78 15.71 1.89 0.22
N HIS A 79 17.01 2.02 -0.03
CA HIS A 79 17.64 3.15 -0.74
C HIS A 79 17.07 3.42 -2.16
N GLY A 80 16.37 2.44 -2.74
CA GLY A 80 15.70 2.56 -4.05
C GLY A 80 14.27 3.13 -4.01
N GLU A 81 13.62 3.17 -2.84
CA GLU A 81 12.28 3.76 -2.65
C GLU A 81 12.32 5.13 -1.92
N MET A 82 13.52 5.72 -1.77
CA MET A 82 13.69 7.07 -1.18
C MET A 82 13.11 8.19 -2.04
N TYR A 83 12.70 7.91 -3.27
CA TYR A 83 11.97 8.88 -4.09
C TYR A 83 10.50 8.86 -3.69
N SER A 84 10.21 9.67 -2.66
CA SER A 84 8.93 10.34 -2.55
C SER A 84 8.64 10.97 -3.91
N ASP A 85 7.51 10.63 -4.51
CA ASP A 85 6.94 11.28 -5.68
C ASP A 85 6.70 12.74 -5.29
N THR A 86 7.73 13.56 -5.42
CA THR A 86 7.74 14.98 -5.09
C THR A 86 8.37 15.65 -6.30
N ASP A 87 7.46 15.97 -7.22
CA ASP A 87 7.52 16.92 -8.35
C ASP A 87 8.69 16.79 -9.33
#